data_AF-A0A8J6M138-F1
#
_entry.id   AF-A0A8J6M138-F1
#
_cell.length_a   1.000
_cell.length_b   1.000
_cell.length_c   1.000
_cell.angle_alpha   90.00
_cell.angle_beta   90.00
_cell.angle_gamma   90.00
#
_symmetry.space_group_name_H-M   'P 1'
#
loop_
_entity.id
_entity.type
_entity.pdbx_description
1 polymer ?
#
loop_
_entity_poly.entity_id
_entity_poly.type
_entity_poly.pdbx_seq_one_letter_code
_entity_poly.pdbx_strand_id
1 'polypeptide(L)'
;MWQTLFGSINTAFIFISLLGVFSQLRTLWRAKAEHQAQPTKLLSLKMFMVSFLAYFSFYVYGMAITPFNHFIVWPRLIASILVALILYEIWRDRGNRKETLALLGAICLLVVGSLFGLLGDSYTDSGKVIMAGMICIITSLLAYGYYHQIKLVIKAGSTGSLDKNMSLFILMMDVSTIAFACVIGIKNGWPLLLLATVSGITKIIILYLFRWVRISPNAQAKRLAATT
;
A
#
# COMPACT_ATOMS: atom_id res chain seq x y z
N MET A 1 -15.64 15.90 20.58
CA MET A 1 -14.25 15.95 21.08
C MET A 1 -13.45 14.68 20.75
N TRP A 2 -13.95 13.47 21.05
CA TRP A 2 -13.22 12.23 20.75
C TRP A 2 -13.10 11.94 19.25
N GLN A 3 -14.16 12.16 18.46
CA GLN A 3 -14.13 11.98 17.00
C GLN A 3 -13.12 12.90 16.29
N THR A 4 -13.02 14.16 16.71
CA THR A 4 -12.07 15.13 16.14
C THR A 4 -10.63 14.76 16.51
N LEU A 5 -10.39 14.30 17.74
CA LEU A 5 -9.07 13.84 18.18
C LEU A 5 -8.59 12.62 17.38
N PHE A 6 -9.41 11.57 17.28
CA PHE A 6 -9.04 10.36 16.53
C PHE A 6 -8.96 10.59 15.03
N GLY A 7 -9.79 11.50 14.48
CA GLY A 7 -9.70 11.92 13.09
C GLY A 7 -8.39 12.64 12.77
N SER A 8 -7.95 13.56 13.62
CA SER A 8 -6.67 14.26 13.47
C SER A 8 -5.48 13.31 13.62
N ILE A 9 -5.54 12.39 14.58
CA ILE A 9 -4.50 11.36 14.79
C ILE A 9 -4.41 10.44 13.56
N ASN A 10 -5.54 9.95 13.04
CA ASN A 10 -5.57 9.14 11.83
C ASN A 10 -4.95 9.89 10.65
N THR A 11 -5.36 11.15 10.46
CA THR A 11 -4.77 12.02 9.42
C THR A 11 -3.26 12.12 9.55
N ALA A 12 -2.74 12.36 10.76
CA ALA A 12 -1.30 12.40 11.02
C ALA A 12 -0.63 11.06 10.67
N PHE A 13 -1.24 9.93 11.03
CA PHE A 13 -0.71 8.61 10.67
C PHE A 13 -0.77 8.31 9.18
N ILE A 14 -1.76 8.83 8.45
CA ILE A 14 -1.76 8.75 6.99
C ILE A 14 -0.53 9.48 6.43
N PHE A 15 -0.17 10.66 6.94
CA PHE A 15 1.07 11.33 6.55
C PHE A 15 2.33 10.54 6.94
N ILE A 16 2.35 9.93 8.12
CA ILE A 16 3.47 9.06 8.55
C ILE A 16 3.59 7.84 7.62
N SER A 17 2.47 7.29 7.13
CA SER A 17 2.48 6.19 6.17
C SER A 17 3.14 6.59 4.84
N LEU A 18 3.01 7.87 4.42
CA LEU A 18 3.71 8.40 3.23
C LEU A 18 5.21 8.38 3.42
N LEU A 19 5.70 8.74 4.61
CA LEU A 19 7.12 8.62 4.94
C LEU A 19 7.59 7.16 4.83
N GLY A 20 6.71 6.21 5.17
CA GLY A 20 6.95 4.78 4.96
C GLY A 20 7.10 4.40 3.48
N VAL A 21 6.15 4.81 2.62
CA VAL A 21 6.24 4.53 1.17
C VAL A 21 7.47 5.23 0.57
N PHE A 22 7.78 6.45 1.01
CA PHE A 22 8.98 7.17 0.59
C PHE A 22 10.27 6.48 1.06
N SER A 23 10.29 5.95 2.29
CA SER A 23 11.41 5.15 2.83
C SER A 23 11.66 3.89 1.99
N GLN A 24 10.59 3.23 1.52
CA GLN A 24 10.70 2.11 0.58
C GLN A 24 11.36 2.52 -0.76
N LEU A 25 10.96 3.66 -1.32
CA LEU A 25 11.57 4.20 -2.54
C LEU A 25 13.04 4.57 -2.32
N ARG A 26 13.38 5.19 -1.18
CA ARG A 26 14.76 5.50 -0.81
C ARG A 26 15.62 4.25 -0.64
N THR A 27 15.06 3.20 -0.07
CA THR A 27 15.75 1.90 0.11
C THR A 27 16.08 1.27 -1.24
N LEU A 28 15.15 1.35 -2.20
CA LEU A 28 15.38 0.95 -3.59
C LEU A 28 16.53 1.74 -4.24
N TRP A 29 16.53 3.06 -4.11
CA TRP A 29 17.60 3.91 -4.67
C TRP A 29 18.96 3.63 -4.04
N ARG A 30 19.02 3.42 -2.73
CA ARG A 30 20.28 3.06 -2.03
C ARG A 30 20.82 1.72 -2.52
N ALA A 31 19.99 0.69 -2.60
CA ALA A 31 20.40 -0.62 -3.09
C ALA A 31 20.93 -0.57 -4.54
N LYS A 32 20.41 0.35 -5.36
CA LYS A 32 20.90 0.61 -6.72
C LYS A 32 22.23 1.36 -6.74
N ALA A 33 22.42 2.35 -5.88
CA ALA A 33 23.69 3.07 -5.73
C ALA A 33 24.82 2.13 -5.27
N GLU A 34 24.48 1.12 -4.46
CA GLU A 34 25.40 0.08 -4.01
C GLU A 34 25.67 -1.03 -5.06
N HIS A 35 25.27 -0.84 -6.32
CA HIS A 35 25.49 -1.78 -7.44
C HIS A 35 25.02 -3.22 -7.18
N GLN A 36 24.03 -3.44 -6.33
CA GLN A 36 23.47 -4.77 -6.13
C GLN A 36 22.84 -5.26 -7.44
N ALA A 37 23.18 -6.47 -7.88
CA ALA A 37 22.59 -7.05 -9.07
C ALA A 37 21.09 -7.31 -8.83
N GLN A 38 20.22 -6.53 -9.48
CA GLN A 38 18.76 -6.63 -9.44
C GLN A 38 18.13 -6.42 -8.04
N PRO A 39 18.22 -5.21 -7.47
CA PRO A 39 17.64 -4.90 -6.16
C PRO A 39 16.12 -5.05 -6.15
N THR A 40 15.47 -5.09 -7.32
CA THR A 40 14.03 -5.27 -7.40
C THR A 40 13.57 -6.73 -7.41
N LYS A 41 14.45 -7.73 -7.56
CA LYS A 41 14.09 -9.13 -7.86
C LYS A 41 13.11 -9.77 -6.86
N LEU A 42 13.19 -9.36 -5.60
CA LEU A 42 12.32 -9.82 -4.51
C LEU A 42 11.06 -8.96 -4.31
N LEU A 43 10.92 -7.82 -5.00
CA LEU A 43 9.67 -7.05 -4.95
C LEU A 43 8.60 -7.70 -5.84
N SER A 44 7.43 -7.86 -5.26
CA SER A 44 6.25 -8.37 -5.95
C SER A 44 5.59 -7.25 -6.75
N LEU A 45 5.79 -7.24 -8.08
CA LEU A 45 5.09 -6.33 -9.01
C LEU A 45 3.58 -6.33 -8.74
N LYS A 46 3.00 -7.53 -8.54
CA LYS A 46 1.57 -7.71 -8.24
C LYS A 46 1.16 -7.00 -6.96
N MET A 47 1.97 -7.06 -5.92
CA MET A 47 1.65 -6.40 -4.66
C MET A 47 1.67 -4.87 -4.84
N PHE A 48 2.70 -4.31 -5.47
CA PHE A 48 2.76 -2.87 -5.70
C PHE A 48 1.66 -2.38 -6.63
N MET A 49 1.28 -3.15 -7.65
CA MET A 49 0.15 -2.82 -8.52
C MET A 49 -1.18 -2.84 -7.75
N VAL A 50 -1.38 -3.82 -6.89
CA VAL A 50 -2.56 -3.89 -6.01
C VAL A 50 -2.55 -2.74 -5.00
N SER A 51 -1.41 -2.41 -4.40
CA SER A 51 -1.28 -1.26 -3.48
C SER A 51 -1.53 0.05 -4.20
N PHE A 52 -1.03 0.20 -5.43
CA PHE A 52 -1.33 1.35 -6.30
C PHE A 52 -2.84 1.47 -6.52
N LEU A 53 -3.48 0.39 -6.97
CA LEU A 53 -4.91 0.38 -7.23
C LEU A 53 -5.73 0.69 -5.97
N ALA A 54 -5.29 0.20 -4.81
CA ALA A 54 -5.90 0.53 -3.53
C ALA A 54 -5.82 2.04 -3.23
N TYR A 55 -4.62 2.63 -3.25
CA TYR A 55 -4.44 4.06 -3.01
C TYR A 55 -5.20 4.92 -4.01
N PHE A 56 -5.13 4.56 -5.30
CA PHE A 56 -5.84 5.24 -6.38
C PHE A 56 -7.37 5.18 -6.20
N SER A 57 -7.91 4.00 -5.92
CA SER A 57 -9.35 3.83 -5.72
C SER A 57 -9.85 4.65 -4.53
N PHE A 58 -9.08 4.68 -3.43
CA PHE A 58 -9.42 5.55 -2.30
C PHE A 58 -9.27 7.04 -2.60
N TYR A 59 -8.37 7.44 -3.50
CA TYR A 59 -8.25 8.82 -3.98
C TYR A 59 -9.49 9.23 -4.79
N VAL A 60 -9.85 8.43 -5.81
CA VAL A 60 -11.06 8.66 -6.63
C VAL A 60 -12.31 8.68 -5.75
N TYR A 61 -12.38 7.77 -4.79
CA TYR A 61 -13.44 7.77 -3.79
C TYR A 61 -13.48 9.06 -2.97
N GLY A 62 -12.35 9.48 -2.39
CA GLY A 62 -12.32 10.67 -1.56
C GLY A 62 -12.76 11.93 -2.32
N MET A 63 -12.54 11.98 -3.64
CA MET A 63 -13.06 13.05 -4.50
C MET A 63 -14.57 12.98 -4.72
N ALA A 64 -15.15 11.77 -4.71
CA ALA A 64 -16.58 11.54 -4.94
C ALA A 64 -17.45 11.72 -3.68
N ILE A 65 -16.88 11.81 -2.47
CA ILE A 65 -17.65 12.02 -1.23
C ILE A 65 -17.94 13.50 -1.01
N THR A 66 -19.20 13.83 -0.73
CA THR A 66 -19.61 15.11 -0.14
C THR A 66 -19.82 14.98 1.37
N PRO A 67 -19.24 15.83 2.24
CA PRO A 67 -18.32 16.93 1.92
C PRO A 67 -16.92 16.44 1.55
N PHE A 68 -16.27 17.15 0.63
CA PHE A 68 -14.95 16.81 0.12
C PHE A 68 -13.91 16.83 1.24
N ASN A 69 -13.34 15.66 1.55
CA ASN A 69 -12.39 15.49 2.65
C ASN A 69 -10.93 15.52 2.14
N HIS A 70 -10.39 16.74 2.03
CA HIS A 70 -9.01 17.03 1.61
C HIS A 70 -7.96 16.17 2.34
N PHE A 71 -8.19 15.88 3.63
CA PHE A 71 -7.25 15.12 4.47
C PHE A 71 -7.13 13.64 4.09
N ILE A 72 -8.10 13.09 3.35
CA ILE A 72 -8.08 11.71 2.87
C ILE A 72 -7.58 11.65 1.41
N VAL A 73 -7.97 12.64 0.59
CA VAL A 73 -7.69 12.68 -0.85
C VAL A 73 -6.21 12.89 -1.14
N TRP A 74 -5.63 13.97 -0.64
CA TRP A 74 -4.26 14.38 -1.00
C TRP A 74 -3.18 13.39 -0.57
N PRO A 75 -3.21 12.85 0.67
CA PRO A 75 -2.20 11.87 1.03
C PRO A 75 -2.26 10.62 0.15
N ARG A 76 -3.46 10.17 -0.24
CA ARG A 76 -3.60 8.97 -1.07
C ARG A 76 -3.19 9.20 -2.52
N LEU A 77 -3.40 10.41 -3.05
CA LEU A 77 -2.82 10.82 -4.33
C LEU A 77 -1.29 10.73 -4.26
N ILE A 78 -0.67 11.35 -3.25
CA ILE A 78 0.79 11.29 -3.05
C ILE A 78 1.26 9.83 -2.92
N ALA A 79 0.56 9.00 -2.14
CA ALA A 79 0.87 7.58 -2.00
C ALA A 79 0.81 6.85 -3.35
N SER A 80 -0.23 7.08 -4.15
CA SER A 80 -0.38 6.45 -5.46
C SER A 80 0.74 6.87 -6.43
N ILE A 81 1.17 8.14 -6.40
CA ILE A 81 2.31 8.63 -7.16
C ILE A 81 3.61 7.96 -6.68
N LEU A 82 3.85 7.89 -5.37
CA LEU A 82 5.03 7.22 -4.81
C LEU A 82 5.08 5.74 -5.19
N VAL A 83 3.95 5.04 -5.17
CA VAL A 83 3.88 3.64 -5.62
C VAL A 83 4.08 3.53 -7.13
N ALA A 84 3.56 4.47 -7.93
CA ALA A 84 3.84 4.52 -9.37
C ALA A 84 5.34 4.73 -9.65
N LEU A 85 6.04 5.55 -8.85
CA LEU A 85 7.50 5.68 -8.92
C LEU A 85 8.22 4.37 -8.56
N ILE A 86 7.73 3.61 -7.58
CA ILE A 86 8.25 2.27 -7.28
C ILE A 86 8.04 1.33 -8.48
N LEU A 87 6.85 1.35 -9.10
CA LEU A 87 6.57 0.57 -10.32
C LEU A 87 7.48 0.98 -11.48
N TYR A 88 7.77 2.27 -11.63
CA TYR A 88 8.72 2.79 -12.61
C TYR A 88 10.14 2.27 -12.37
N GLU A 89 10.62 2.25 -11.13
CA GLU A 89 11.93 1.67 -10.81
C GLU A 89 11.98 0.16 -11.05
N ILE A 90 10.89 -0.57 -10.76
CA ILE A 90 10.78 -2.01 -11.07
C ILE A 90 10.82 -2.23 -12.60
N TRP A 91 10.10 -1.40 -13.37
CA TRP A 91 10.12 -1.45 -14.83
C TRP A 91 11.53 -1.16 -15.38
N ARG A 92 12.19 -0.13 -14.87
CA ARG A 92 13.55 0.26 -15.28
C ARG A 92 14.58 -0.83 -15.00
N ASP A 93 14.41 -1.61 -13.93
CA ASP A 93 15.33 -2.70 -13.54
C ASP A 93 15.06 -4.01 -14.29
N ARG A 94 13.82 -4.29 -14.69
CA ARG A 94 13.43 -5.59 -15.30
C ARG A 94 13.10 -5.56 -16.78
N GLY A 95 12.66 -4.41 -17.31
CA GLY A 95 12.42 -4.19 -18.73
C GLY A 95 11.36 -5.07 -19.43
N ASN A 96 10.59 -5.93 -18.75
CA ASN A 96 9.65 -6.81 -19.46
C ASN A 96 8.31 -6.13 -19.80
N ARG A 97 7.57 -6.77 -20.73
CA ARG A 97 6.25 -6.33 -21.20
C ARG A 97 5.21 -6.23 -20.07
N LYS A 98 5.29 -7.09 -19.05
CA LYS A 98 4.33 -7.10 -17.93
C LYS A 98 4.49 -5.87 -17.04
N GLU A 99 5.73 -5.50 -16.74
CA GLU A 99 6.08 -4.29 -15.98
C GLU A 99 5.70 -3.03 -16.77
N THR A 100 5.92 -3.04 -18.08
CA THR A 100 5.55 -1.93 -18.97
C THR A 100 4.05 -1.70 -18.97
N LEU A 101 3.25 -2.78 -19.12
CA LEU A 101 1.80 -2.70 -19.08
C LEU A 101 1.28 -2.23 -17.71
N ALA A 102 1.90 -2.69 -16.62
CA ALA A 102 1.54 -2.26 -15.27
C ALA A 102 1.80 -0.77 -15.06
N LEU A 103 2.95 -0.27 -15.52
CA LEU A 103 3.30 1.15 -15.42
C LEU A 103 2.38 2.02 -16.30
N LEU A 104 2.14 1.63 -17.56
CA LEU A 104 1.23 2.35 -18.45
C LEU A 104 -0.20 2.39 -17.88
N GLY A 105 -0.67 1.26 -17.35
CA GLY A 105 -1.97 1.20 -16.67
C GLY A 105 -2.04 2.14 -15.47
N ALA A 106 -0.99 2.19 -14.64
CA ALA A 106 -0.94 3.09 -13.49
C ALA A 106 -0.95 4.57 -13.90
N ILE A 107 -0.15 4.95 -14.90
CA ILE A 107 -0.11 6.33 -15.42
C ILE A 107 -1.44 6.72 -16.04
N CYS A 108 -2.03 5.84 -16.86
CA CYS A 108 -3.33 6.07 -17.48
C CYS A 108 -4.42 6.28 -16.43
N LEU A 109 -4.46 5.45 -15.38
CA LEU A 109 -5.39 5.61 -14.28
C LEU A 109 -5.19 6.94 -13.54
N LEU A 110 -3.94 7.36 -13.26
CA LEU A 110 -3.67 8.66 -12.64
C LEU A 110 -4.19 9.82 -13.49
N VAL A 111 -3.98 9.79 -14.81
CA VAL A 111 -4.48 10.83 -15.72
C VAL A 111 -6.00 10.84 -15.76
N VAL A 112 -6.63 9.68 -15.95
CA VAL A 112 -8.11 9.55 -15.99
C VAL A 112 -8.73 9.98 -14.67
N GLY A 113 -8.17 9.57 -13.53
CA GLY A 113 -8.66 9.95 -12.21
C GLY A 113 -8.52 11.45 -11.96
N SER A 114 -7.41 12.07 -12.40
CA SER A 114 -7.22 13.52 -12.28
C SER A 114 -8.20 14.30 -13.16
N LEU A 115 -8.46 13.83 -14.38
CA LEU A 115 -9.47 14.41 -15.28
C LEU A 115 -10.89 14.27 -14.72
N PHE A 116 -11.21 13.11 -14.15
CA PHE A 116 -12.49 12.86 -13.50
C PHE A 116 -12.72 13.79 -12.31
N GLY A 117 -11.68 14.07 -11.51
CA GLY A 117 -11.74 15.02 -10.41
C GLY A 117 -11.98 16.49 -10.83
N LEU A 118 -11.62 16.85 -12.06
CA LEU A 118 -11.79 18.22 -12.59
C LEU A 118 -13.12 18.42 -13.33
N LEU A 119 -13.71 17.35 -13.87
CA LEU A 119 -14.90 17.39 -14.74
C LEU A 119 -16.16 16.78 -14.10
N GLY A 120 -16.04 16.10 -12.97
CA GLY A 120 -17.15 15.37 -12.35
C GLY A 120 -18.07 16.27 -11.52
N ASP A 121 -19.33 16.36 -11.92
CA ASP A 121 -20.39 16.91 -11.06
C ASP A 121 -20.59 16.03 -9.81
N SER A 122 -20.90 16.69 -8.69
CA SER A 122 -21.02 16.07 -7.36
C SER A 122 -22.11 14.98 -7.33
N TYR A 123 -21.70 13.72 -7.12
CA TYR A 123 -22.61 12.58 -7.05
C TYR A 123 -23.36 12.51 -5.70
N THR A 124 -24.68 12.36 -5.79
CA THR A 124 -25.65 12.31 -4.68
C THR A 124 -25.84 10.90 -4.08
N ASP A 125 -26.05 10.88 -2.76
CA ASP A 125 -26.61 9.90 -1.78
C ASP A 125 -26.47 8.36 -1.93
N SER A 126 -26.26 7.79 -3.12
CA SER A 126 -26.02 6.34 -3.30
C SER A 126 -24.58 5.90 -2.96
N GLY A 127 -23.73 6.85 -2.56
CA GLY A 127 -22.31 6.64 -2.33
C GLY A 127 -22.01 5.58 -1.28
N LYS A 128 -22.68 5.55 -0.12
CA LYS A 128 -22.23 4.69 1.00
C LYS A 128 -22.14 3.20 0.66
N VAL A 129 -23.08 2.66 -0.12
CA VAL A 129 -23.11 1.24 -0.51
C VAL A 129 -22.03 0.92 -1.53
N ILE A 130 -21.89 1.78 -2.54
CA ILE A 130 -20.82 1.67 -3.56
C ILE A 130 -19.44 1.64 -2.89
N MET A 131 -19.30 2.40 -1.81
CA MET A 131 -18.01 2.61 -1.14
C MET A 131 -17.66 1.48 -0.19
N ALA A 132 -18.65 0.94 0.53
CA ALA A 132 -18.47 -0.31 1.25
C ALA A 132 -18.07 -1.44 0.28
N GLY A 133 -18.74 -1.58 -0.86
CA GLY A 133 -18.42 -2.58 -1.87
C GLY A 133 -17.02 -2.42 -2.45
N MET A 134 -16.64 -1.19 -2.81
CA MET A 134 -15.31 -0.90 -3.34
C MET A 134 -14.21 -1.17 -2.31
N ILE A 135 -14.42 -0.79 -1.04
CA ILE A 135 -13.48 -1.09 0.04
C ILE A 135 -13.32 -2.60 0.24
N CYS A 136 -14.41 -3.38 0.18
CA CYS A 136 -14.33 -4.83 0.23
C CYS A 136 -13.49 -5.41 -0.91
N ILE A 137 -13.72 -4.97 -2.15
CA ILE A 137 -12.95 -5.41 -3.33
C ILE A 137 -11.47 -5.08 -3.15
N ILE A 138 -11.14 -3.84 -2.78
CA ILE A 138 -9.76 -3.40 -2.54
C ILE A 138 -9.12 -4.23 -1.42
N THR A 139 -9.86 -4.51 -0.35
CA THR A 139 -9.37 -5.32 0.77
C THR A 139 -9.02 -6.74 0.32
N SER A 140 -9.87 -7.37 -0.50
CA SER A 140 -9.60 -8.68 -1.07
C SER A 140 -8.38 -8.66 -1.99
N LEU A 141 -8.25 -7.64 -2.84
CA LEU A 141 -7.08 -7.47 -3.69
C LEU A 141 -5.81 -7.29 -2.86
N LEU A 142 -5.83 -6.44 -1.83
CA LEU A 142 -4.71 -6.24 -0.89
C LEU A 142 -4.31 -7.54 -0.21
N ALA A 143 -5.27 -8.32 0.29
CA ALA A 143 -5.01 -9.63 0.88
C ALA A 143 -4.28 -10.56 -0.10
N TYR A 144 -4.73 -10.61 -1.37
CA TYR A 144 -4.08 -11.39 -2.42
C TYR A 144 -2.65 -10.88 -2.71
N GLY A 145 -2.47 -9.56 -2.81
CA GLY A 145 -1.16 -8.93 -3.04
C GLY A 145 -0.15 -9.24 -1.94
N TYR A 146 -0.58 -9.15 -0.67
CA TYR A 146 0.25 -9.47 0.49
C TYR A 146 0.55 -10.96 0.61
N TYR A 147 -0.44 -11.83 0.36
CA TYR A 147 -0.20 -13.28 0.31
C TYR A 147 0.91 -13.64 -0.67
N HIS A 148 0.88 -13.04 -1.87
CA HIS A 148 1.92 -13.26 -2.88
C HIS A 148 3.31 -12.78 -2.40
N GLN A 149 3.37 -11.62 -1.74
CA GLN A 149 4.62 -11.10 -1.18
C GLN A 149 5.17 -12.00 -0.07
N ILE A 150 4.34 -12.43 0.86
CA ILE A 150 4.71 -13.33 1.96
C ILE A 150 5.28 -14.64 1.40
N LYS A 151 4.60 -15.24 0.42
CA LYS A 151 5.07 -16.46 -0.24
C LYS A 151 6.44 -16.28 -0.90
N LEU A 152 6.67 -15.13 -1.53
CA LEU A 152 7.95 -14.81 -2.17
C LEU A 152 9.09 -14.68 -1.15
N VAL A 153 8.85 -13.99 -0.03
CA VAL A 153 9.83 -13.85 1.07
C VAL A 153 10.18 -15.22 1.69
N ILE A 154 9.18 -16.07 1.94
CA ILE A 154 9.40 -17.42 2.48
C ILE A 154 10.15 -18.32 1.50
N LYS A 155 9.86 -18.21 0.19
CA LYS A 155 10.52 -18.98 -0.85
C LYS A 155 11.99 -18.58 -1.00
N ALA A 156 12.26 -17.28 -1.02
CA ALA A 156 13.61 -16.76 -1.21
C ALA A 156 14.46 -16.74 0.06
N GLY A 157 13.87 -16.86 1.25
CA GLY A 157 14.59 -16.80 2.53
C GLY A 157 15.25 -15.44 2.79
N SER A 158 14.84 -14.40 2.06
CA SER A 158 15.33 -13.03 2.14
C SER A 158 14.15 -12.08 2.01
N THR A 159 14.20 -10.97 2.73
CA THR A 159 13.24 -9.87 2.59
C THR A 159 13.56 -8.97 1.39
N GLY A 160 14.75 -9.12 0.81
CA GLY A 160 15.23 -8.25 -0.26
C GLY A 160 15.24 -6.78 0.16
N SER A 161 14.81 -5.92 -0.75
CA SER A 161 14.69 -4.47 -0.56
C SER A 161 13.38 -4.03 0.10
N LEU A 162 12.61 -4.95 0.69
CA LEU A 162 11.44 -4.61 1.49
C LEU A 162 11.88 -3.83 2.73
N ASP A 163 11.30 -2.65 2.94
CA ASP A 163 11.62 -1.78 4.06
C ASP A 163 10.76 -2.13 5.29
N LYS A 164 11.44 -2.36 6.41
CA LYS A 164 10.80 -2.62 7.71
C LYS A 164 10.06 -1.38 8.20
N ASN A 165 10.62 -0.18 7.99
CA ASN A 165 10.02 1.06 8.49
C ASN A 165 8.71 1.37 7.75
N MET A 166 8.65 1.17 6.43
CA MET A 166 7.40 1.19 5.66
C MET A 166 6.32 0.31 6.29
N SER A 167 6.65 -0.95 6.58
CA SER A 167 5.66 -1.89 7.14
C SER A 167 5.20 -1.50 8.55
N LEU A 168 6.10 -0.95 9.36
CA LEU A 168 5.79 -0.45 10.71
C LEU A 168 4.88 0.79 10.65
N PHE A 169 5.18 1.77 9.80
CA PHE A 169 4.37 2.98 9.67
C PHE A 169 2.97 2.71 9.12
N ILE A 170 2.84 1.78 8.18
CA ILE A 170 1.52 1.33 7.71
C ILE A 170 0.76 0.63 8.85
N LEU A 171 1.41 -0.21 9.64
CA LEU A 171 0.77 -0.84 10.80
C LEU A 171 0.27 0.20 11.82
N MET A 172 1.04 1.25 12.10
CA MET A 172 0.61 2.32 13.01
C MET A 172 -0.63 3.06 12.46
N MET A 173 -0.67 3.33 11.16
CA MET A 173 -1.84 3.89 10.49
C MET A 173 -3.06 2.97 10.57
N ASP A 174 -2.87 1.67 10.37
CA ASP A 174 -3.95 0.69 10.47
C ASP A 174 -4.53 0.62 11.89
N VAL A 175 -3.68 0.59 12.93
CA VAL A 175 -4.12 0.62 14.34
C VAL A 175 -4.90 1.90 14.65
N SER A 176 -4.42 3.05 14.16
CA SER A 176 -5.15 4.31 14.31
C SER A 176 -6.50 4.31 13.59
N THR A 177 -6.57 3.68 12.41
CA THR A 177 -7.79 3.54 11.63
C THR A 177 -8.81 2.63 12.29
N ILE A 178 -8.38 1.53 12.90
CA ILE A 178 -9.24 0.65 13.72
C ILE A 178 -9.82 1.44 14.89
N ALA A 179 -8.98 2.18 15.63
CA ALA A 179 -9.43 2.97 16.76
C ALA A 179 -10.44 4.06 16.33
N PHE A 180 -10.19 4.72 15.20
CA PHE A 180 -11.11 5.71 14.64
C PHE A 180 -12.45 5.09 14.19
N ALA A 181 -12.42 3.92 13.55
CA ALA A 181 -13.64 3.21 13.13
C ALA A 181 -14.50 2.79 14.33
N CYS A 182 -13.88 2.38 15.44
CA CYS A 182 -14.59 2.10 16.70
C CYS A 182 -15.29 3.35 17.26
N VAL A 183 -14.67 4.53 17.12
CA VAL A 183 -15.20 5.81 17.63
C VAL A 183 -16.34 6.38 16.77
N ILE A 184 -16.31 6.18 15.45
CA ILE A 184 -17.40 6.57 14.55
C ILE A 184 -18.62 5.63 14.67
N GLY A 185 -18.40 4.42 15.20
CA GLY A 185 -19.42 3.40 15.38
C GLY A 185 -19.45 2.39 14.22
N ILE A 186 -19.67 1.12 14.57
CA ILE A 186 -19.55 -0.03 13.67
C ILE A 186 -20.46 0.10 12.45
N LYS A 187 -21.67 0.67 12.59
CA LYS A 187 -22.62 0.84 11.48
C LYS A 187 -22.06 1.65 10.30
N ASN A 188 -21.22 2.64 10.56
CA ASN A 188 -20.64 3.51 9.53
C ASN A 188 -19.15 3.20 9.26
N GLY A 189 -18.42 2.66 10.26
CA GLY A 189 -16.98 2.42 10.18
C GLY A 189 -16.56 1.00 9.77
N TRP A 190 -17.48 0.04 9.62
CA TRP A 190 -17.12 -1.36 9.36
C TRP A 190 -16.26 -1.61 8.12
N PRO A 191 -16.40 -0.90 6.97
CA PRO A 191 -15.53 -1.15 5.81
C PRO A 191 -14.09 -0.74 6.09
N LEU A 192 -13.90 0.40 6.77
CA LEU A 192 -12.58 0.89 7.20
C LEU A 192 -11.94 -0.06 8.22
N LEU A 193 -12.75 -0.59 9.14
CA LEU A 193 -12.31 -1.58 10.11
C LEU A 193 -11.84 -2.86 9.42
N LEU A 194 -12.58 -3.36 8.43
CA LEU A 194 -12.23 -4.55 7.66
C LEU A 194 -10.88 -4.36 6.94
N LEU A 195 -10.74 -3.25 6.21
CA LEU A 195 -9.51 -2.90 5.50
C LEU A 195 -8.31 -2.82 6.46
N ALA A 196 -8.44 -2.05 7.54
CA ALA A 196 -7.35 -1.82 8.48
C ALA A 196 -6.98 -3.09 9.25
N THR A 197 -7.95 -3.96 9.54
CA THR A 197 -7.69 -5.25 10.19
C THR A 197 -6.93 -6.20 9.28
N VAL A 198 -7.38 -6.36 8.02
CA VAL A 198 -6.70 -7.21 7.04
C VAL A 198 -5.28 -6.70 6.77
N SER A 199 -5.13 -5.38 6.55
CA SER A 199 -3.82 -4.75 6.37
C SER A 199 -2.93 -4.94 7.61
N GLY A 200 -3.43 -4.63 8.80
CA GLY A 200 -2.69 -4.75 10.06
C GLY A 200 -2.18 -6.17 10.31
N ILE A 201 -3.03 -7.19 10.14
CA ILE A 201 -2.62 -8.60 10.26
C ILE A 201 -1.50 -8.93 9.28
N THR A 202 -1.63 -8.54 8.01
CA THR A 202 -0.59 -8.82 7.01
C THR A 202 0.74 -8.12 7.33
N LYS A 203 0.71 -6.89 7.86
CA LYS A 203 1.91 -6.17 8.30
C LYS A 203 2.58 -6.83 9.50
N ILE A 204 1.82 -7.33 10.47
CA ILE A 204 2.36 -8.11 11.58
C ILE A 204 3.08 -9.36 11.06
N ILE A 205 2.48 -10.09 10.11
CA ILE A 205 3.11 -11.27 9.51
C ILE A 205 4.42 -10.88 8.81
N ILE A 206 4.43 -9.80 8.03
CA ILE A 206 5.64 -9.33 7.35
C ILE A 206 6.73 -8.93 8.36
N LEU A 207 6.37 -8.21 9.44
CA LEU A 207 7.31 -7.85 10.50
C LEU A 207 7.87 -9.08 11.23
N TYR A 208 7.05 -10.10 11.43
CA TYR A 208 7.51 -11.40 11.94
C TYR A 208 8.49 -12.06 10.95
N LEU A 209 8.19 -12.03 9.65
CA LEU A 209 9.09 -12.59 8.62
C LEU A 209 10.45 -11.89 8.58
N PHE A 210 10.52 -10.57 8.83
CA PHE A 210 11.81 -9.89 9.01
C PHE A 210 12.63 -10.49 10.15
N ARG A 211 11.98 -10.80 11.29
CA ARG A 211 12.65 -11.46 12.42
C ARG A 211 13.05 -12.90 12.08
N TRP A 212 12.16 -13.65 11.42
CA TRP A 212 12.42 -15.03 11.00
C TRP A 212 13.60 -15.11 10.01
N VAL A 213 13.64 -14.25 8.99
CA VAL A 213 14.75 -14.20 8.04
C VAL A 213 16.07 -13.88 8.75
N ARG A 214 16.08 -13.02 9.78
CA ARG A 214 17.32 -12.69 10.50
C ARG A 214 17.86 -13.84 11.35
N ILE A 215 16.98 -14.66 11.95
CA ILE A 215 17.36 -15.62 13.00
C ILE A 215 17.36 -17.07 12.48
N SER A 216 16.55 -17.41 11.48
CA SER A 216 16.31 -18.80 11.11
C SER A 216 17.46 -19.40 10.27
N PRO A 217 18.03 -20.55 10.69
CA PRO A 217 19.01 -21.30 9.89
C PRO A 217 18.46 -21.74 8.53
N ASN A 218 17.17 -22.07 8.45
CA ASN A 218 16.51 -22.47 7.20
C ASN A 218 16.45 -21.32 6.18
N ALA A 219 16.30 -20.07 6.65
CA ALA A 219 16.34 -18.90 5.78
C ALA A 219 17.77 -18.63 5.27
N GLN A 220 18.78 -18.97 6.08
CA GLN A 220 20.19 -18.87 5.70
C GLN A 220 20.56 -19.95 4.66
N ALA A 221 20.13 -21.19 4.86
CA ALA A 221 20.33 -22.29 3.91
C ALA A 221 19.70 -21.98 2.54
N LYS A 222 18.49 -21.41 2.52
CA LYS A 222 17.81 -20.98 1.28
C LYS A 222 18.53 -19.84 0.56
N ARG A 223 19.15 -18.91 1.29
CA ARG A 223 19.97 -17.85 0.71
C ARG A 223 21.21 -18.40 0.04
N LEU A 224 21.92 -19.29 0.73
CA LEU A 224 23.11 -19.97 0.22
C LEU A 224 22.81 -20.75 -1.08
N ALA A 225 21.71 -21.52 -1.08
CA ALA A 225 21.26 -22.27 -2.26
C ALA A 225 20.79 -21.39 -3.44
N ALA A 226 20.46 -20.12 -3.22
CA ALA A 226 20.09 -19.18 -4.29
C ALA A 226 21.29 -18.42 -4.89
N THR A 227 22.45 -18.47 -4.22
CA THR A 227 23.73 -17.92 -4.69
C THR A 227 24.65 -18.97 -5.34
N THR A 228 24.29 -20.26 -5.26
CA THR A 228 24.99 -21.37 -5.94
C THR A 228 24.33 -21.63 -7.28
#